data_AF-A0A4Q3T860-F1
#
_entry.id   AF-A0A4Q3T860-F1
#
_cell.length_a   1.000
_cell.length_b   1.000
_cell.length_c   1.000
_cell.angle_alpha   90.00
_cell.angle_beta   90.00
_cell.angle_gamma   90.00
#
_symmetry.space_group_name_H-M   'P 1'
#
loop_
_entity.id
_entity.type
_entity.pdbx_description
1 polymer ?
#
loop_
_entity_poly.entity_id
_entity_poly.type
_entity_poly.pdbx_seq_one_letter_code
_entity_poly.pdbx_strand_id
1 'polypeptide(L)'
;MRHEPQVAFPLKGTPDHEGDLWFVSHSGLYNSRDGGQRLDRIDGGLSVEMLDFGKPPAGSTYPALFAIGTRGDVRGVFRSNDRGRAWIRVNDDQHEYGRRFRAIAGDPRVFGRVYVATDGRGVVYGEPA
;
A
#
# COMPACT_ATOMS: atom_id res chain seq x y z
N MET A 1 -26.31 -15.31 4.10
CA MET A 1 -25.02 -14.98 3.44
C MET A 1 -24.73 -13.53 3.76
N ARG A 2 -23.64 -13.22 4.47
CA ARG A 2 -23.23 -11.83 4.66
C ARG A 2 -22.58 -11.38 3.36
N HIS A 3 -23.06 -10.29 2.78
CA HIS A 3 -22.42 -9.68 1.63
C HIS A 3 -21.12 -9.05 2.14
N GLU A 4 -20.00 -9.73 1.91
CA GLU A 4 -18.69 -9.16 2.25
C GLU A 4 -18.41 -8.02 1.26
N PRO A 5 -18.06 -6.81 1.76
CA PRO A 5 -17.81 -5.69 0.88
C PRO A 5 -16.59 -6.00 0.02
N GLN A 6 -16.71 -5.71 -1.29
CA GLN A 6 -15.64 -5.83 -2.26
C GLN A 6 -14.42 -5.02 -1.80
N VAL A 7 -13.21 -5.59 -1.88
CA VAL A 7 -11.96 -4.81 -1.75
C VAL A 7 -11.98 -3.76 -2.86
N ALA A 8 -11.97 -2.48 -2.49
CA ALA A 8 -11.97 -1.39 -3.46
C ALA A 8 -10.64 -1.38 -4.23
N PHE A 9 -10.71 -1.34 -5.56
CA PHE A 9 -9.55 -1.27 -6.48
C PHE A 9 -8.54 -2.41 -6.28
N PRO A 10 -8.94 -3.68 -6.43
CA PRO A 10 -8.11 -4.80 -6.05
C PRO A 10 -6.93 -4.99 -7.02
N LEU A 11 -6.94 -4.41 -8.23
CA LEU A 11 -5.88 -4.54 -9.23
C LEU A 11 -5.31 -3.16 -9.60
N LYS A 12 -3.99 -3.01 -9.54
CA LYS A 12 -3.27 -1.81 -9.96
C LYS A 12 -2.11 -2.14 -10.89
N GLY A 13 -1.87 -1.31 -11.90
CA GLY A 13 -0.65 -1.33 -12.70
C GLY A 13 0.42 -0.44 -12.07
N THR A 14 1.66 -0.90 -12.05
CA THR A 14 2.79 -0.11 -11.56
C THR A 14 3.12 1.00 -12.58
N PRO A 15 3.20 2.28 -12.16
CA PRO A 15 3.58 3.37 -13.06
C PRO A 15 4.89 3.08 -13.79
N ASP A 16 4.92 3.31 -15.10
CA ASP A 16 6.08 3.12 -15.99
C ASP A 16 6.65 1.68 -16.04
N HIS A 17 5.88 0.66 -15.63
CA HIS A 17 6.27 -0.74 -15.67
C HIS A 17 5.19 -1.58 -16.35
N GLU A 18 5.27 -1.70 -17.67
CA GLU A 18 4.32 -2.48 -18.46
C GLU A 18 4.23 -3.93 -17.97
N GLY A 19 3.01 -4.44 -17.83
CA GLY A 19 2.74 -5.81 -17.38
C GLY A 19 3.01 -6.08 -15.90
N ASP A 20 3.54 -5.12 -15.13
CA ASP A 20 3.72 -5.23 -13.68
C ASP A 20 2.42 -4.83 -12.97
N LEU A 21 1.75 -5.83 -12.39
CA LEU A 21 0.44 -5.67 -11.77
C LEU A 21 0.49 -6.07 -10.29
N TRP A 22 -0.30 -5.39 -9.47
CA TRP A 22 -0.50 -5.69 -8.06
C TRP A 22 -1.96 -6.01 -7.79
N PHE A 23 -2.20 -7.15 -7.16
CA PHE A 23 -3.53 -7.63 -6.80
C PHE A 23 -3.68 -7.78 -5.29
N VAL A 24 -4.56 -6.99 -4.68
CA VAL A 24 -4.95 -7.07 -3.27
C VAL A 24 -6.18 -7.98 -3.15
N SER A 25 -6.02 -9.10 -2.45
CA SER A 25 -7.11 -10.04 -2.18
C SER A 25 -7.28 -10.27 -0.68
N HIS A 26 -8.38 -10.91 -0.28
CA HIS A 26 -8.58 -11.35 1.10
C HIS A 26 -7.53 -12.34 1.60
N SER A 27 -6.84 -13.06 0.69
CA SER A 27 -5.85 -14.08 1.02
C SER A 27 -4.41 -13.57 0.96
N GLY A 28 -4.18 -12.35 0.49
CA GLY A 28 -2.86 -11.72 0.47
C GLY A 28 -2.68 -10.68 -0.64
N LEU A 29 -1.47 -10.13 -0.68
CA LEU A 29 -0.99 -9.28 -1.77
C LEU A 29 -0.25 -10.13 -2.79
N TYR A 30 -0.53 -9.91 -4.07
CA TYR A 30 0.08 -10.63 -5.18
C TYR A 30 0.66 -9.66 -6.20
N ASN A 31 1.76 -10.05 -6.86
CA ASN A 31 2.38 -9.30 -7.95
C ASN A 31 2.50 -10.20 -9.18
N SER A 32 2.17 -9.65 -10.34
CA SER A 32 2.45 -10.22 -11.65
C SER A 32 3.48 -9.36 -12.36
N ARG A 33 4.32 -9.99 -13.19
CA ARG A 33 5.32 -9.32 -14.04
C ARG A 33 5.13 -9.64 -15.52
N ASP A 34 4.02 -10.27 -15.86
CA ASP A 34 3.73 -10.85 -17.18
C ASP A 34 2.31 -10.49 -17.66
N GLY A 35 1.78 -9.37 -17.20
CA GLY A 35 0.45 -8.89 -17.59
C GLY A 35 -0.70 -9.67 -16.99
N GLY A 36 -0.48 -10.33 -15.84
CA GLY A 36 -1.50 -11.10 -15.12
C GLY A 36 -1.55 -12.59 -15.46
N GLN A 37 -0.60 -13.11 -16.23
CA GLN A 37 -0.55 -14.54 -16.56
C GLN A 37 -0.15 -15.39 -15.34
N ARG A 38 0.75 -14.88 -14.50
CA ARG A 38 1.09 -15.44 -13.18
C ARG A 38 1.02 -14.37 -12.10
N LEU A 39 0.43 -14.74 -10.96
CA LEU A 39 0.36 -13.93 -9.74
C LEU A 39 1.11 -14.63 -8.62
N ASP A 40 2.24 -14.06 -8.20
CA ASP A 40 3.05 -14.57 -7.10
C ASP A 40 2.69 -13.82 -5.81
N ARG A 41 2.44 -14.55 -4.70
CA ARG A 41 2.13 -13.93 -3.41
C ARG A 41 3.37 -13.21 -2.86
N ILE A 42 3.22 -11.93 -2.49
CA ILE A 42 4.29 -11.07 -2.00
C ILE A 42 3.76 -10.02 -1.02
N ASP A 43 3.39 -10.47 0.17
CA ASP A 43 2.79 -9.62 1.20
C ASP A 43 3.74 -9.28 2.36
N GLY A 44 4.92 -9.91 2.45
CA GLY A 44 5.90 -9.64 3.50
C GLY A 44 5.32 -9.81 4.92
N GLY A 45 4.30 -10.66 5.08
CA GLY A 45 3.57 -10.85 6.33
C GLY A 45 2.60 -9.72 6.70
N LEU A 46 2.35 -8.76 5.81
CA LEU A 46 1.36 -7.70 6.00
C LEU A 46 0.02 -8.11 5.38
N SER A 47 -1.08 -8.05 6.15
CA SER A 47 -2.42 -8.14 5.57
C SER A 47 -2.76 -6.80 4.94
N VAL A 48 -2.70 -6.70 3.60
CA VAL A 48 -2.89 -5.45 2.86
C VAL A 48 -4.36 -5.26 2.51
N GLU A 49 -4.89 -4.08 2.82
CA GLU A 49 -6.28 -3.68 2.53
C GLU A 49 -6.38 -2.74 1.34
N MET A 50 -5.39 -1.86 1.17
CA MET A 50 -5.25 -0.95 0.03
C MET A 50 -3.77 -0.73 -0.27
N LEU A 51 -3.46 -0.52 -1.55
CA LEU A 51 -2.11 -0.28 -2.05
C LEU A 51 -2.09 0.98 -2.93
N ASP A 52 -0.99 1.73 -2.90
CA ASP A 52 -0.66 2.71 -3.92
C ASP A 52 0.85 2.89 -4.09
N PHE A 53 1.26 3.67 -5.09
CA PHE A 53 2.66 3.88 -5.47
C PHE A 53 3.11 5.30 -5.16
N GLY A 54 4.35 5.45 -4.72
CA GLY A 54 5.02 6.75 -4.59
C GLY A 54 6.34 6.79 -5.35
N LYS A 55 7.07 7.89 -5.24
CA LYS A 55 8.39 8.05 -5.85
C LYS A 55 9.34 6.90 -5.47
N PRO A 56 10.17 6.38 -6.40
CA PRO A 56 11.21 5.41 -6.07
C PRO A 56 12.21 5.92 -5.01
N PRO A 57 12.75 5.04 -4.14
CA PRO A 57 13.88 5.38 -3.29
C PRO A 57 15.14 5.66 -4.12
N ALA A 58 16.09 6.39 -3.55
CA ALA A 58 17.38 6.66 -4.19
C ALA A 58 18.06 5.34 -4.62
N GLY A 59 18.53 5.29 -5.87
CA GLY A 59 19.16 4.10 -6.45
C GLY A 59 18.20 3.02 -6.97
N SER A 60 16.88 3.26 -6.93
CA SER A 60 15.86 2.39 -7.52
C SER A 60 15.08 3.13 -8.60
N THR A 61 14.65 2.41 -9.63
CA THR A 61 13.64 2.87 -10.59
C THR A 61 12.24 2.38 -10.25
N TYR A 62 12.12 1.41 -9.34
CA TYR A 62 10.84 0.83 -8.96
C TYR A 62 10.16 1.71 -7.88
N PRO A 63 8.87 2.06 -8.04
CA PRO A 63 8.13 2.87 -7.08
C PRO A 63 8.18 2.32 -5.65
N ALA A 64 8.21 3.22 -4.66
CA ALA A 64 7.89 2.82 -3.30
C ALA A 64 6.42 2.38 -3.24
N LEU A 65 6.12 1.33 -2.48
CA LEU A 65 4.75 0.91 -2.22
C LEU A 65 4.27 1.52 -0.92
N PHE A 66 3.04 2.01 -0.90
CA PHE A 66 2.34 2.43 0.31
C PHE A 66 1.10 1.58 0.50
N ALA A 67 0.85 1.15 1.73
CA ALA A 67 -0.29 0.32 2.06
C ALA A 67 -1.04 0.81 3.30
N ILE A 68 -2.36 0.67 3.27
CA ILE A 68 -3.15 0.51 4.49
C ILE A 68 -3.22 -0.99 4.72
N GLY A 69 -2.85 -1.44 5.91
CA GLY A 69 -2.84 -2.86 6.22
C GLY A 69 -2.72 -3.13 7.71
N THR A 70 -2.63 -4.41 8.04
CA THR A 70 -2.58 -4.90 9.41
C THR A 70 -1.44 -5.89 9.60
N ARG A 71 -0.64 -5.72 10.66
CA ARG A 71 0.40 -6.67 11.08
C ARG A 71 0.23 -6.97 12.57
N GLY A 72 0.00 -8.24 12.89
CA GLY A 72 -0.51 -8.62 14.21
C GLY A 72 -1.82 -7.87 14.48
N ASP A 73 -1.93 -7.21 15.63
CA ASP A 73 -3.12 -6.45 16.03
C ASP A 73 -3.06 -4.96 15.64
N VAL A 74 -2.06 -4.57 14.84
CA VAL A 74 -1.81 -3.17 14.49
C VAL A 74 -2.21 -2.90 13.05
N ARG A 75 -3.36 -2.23 12.89
CA ARG A 75 -3.77 -1.59 11.63
C ARG A 75 -3.08 -0.24 11.49
N GLY A 76 -2.43 0.01 10.36
CA GLY A 76 -1.63 1.21 10.15
C GLY A 76 -1.36 1.51 8.68
N VAL A 77 -0.49 2.51 8.49
CA VAL A 77 0.04 2.91 7.20
C VAL A 77 1.46 2.38 7.09
N PHE A 78 1.77 1.70 5.99
CA PHE A 78 3.04 1.02 5.78
C PHE A 78 3.67 1.45 4.45
N ARG A 79 5.00 1.41 4.40
CA ARG A 79 5.79 1.60 3.17
C ARG A 79 6.71 0.41 2.92
N SER A 80 6.79 -0.05 1.68
CA SER A 80 7.84 -0.97 1.22
C SER A 80 8.69 -0.27 0.16
N ASN A 81 10.00 -0.46 0.26
CA ASN A 81 10.98 0.01 -0.72
C ASN A 81 11.57 -1.14 -1.55
N ASP A 82 11.11 -2.38 -1.31
CA ASP A 82 11.69 -3.62 -1.83
C ASP A 82 10.64 -4.53 -2.47
N ARG A 83 9.63 -3.91 -3.10
CA ARG A 83 8.53 -4.57 -3.81
C ARG A 83 7.73 -5.51 -2.91
N GLY A 84 7.32 -5.04 -1.74
CA GLY A 84 6.41 -5.77 -0.84
C GLY A 84 7.05 -6.91 -0.06
N ARG A 85 8.38 -7.12 -0.16
CA ARG A 85 9.10 -8.15 0.59
C ARG A 85 9.20 -7.81 2.08
N ALA A 86 9.44 -6.53 2.39
CA ALA A 86 9.42 -6.01 3.74
C ALA A 86 8.67 -4.68 3.81
N TRP A 87 8.10 -4.41 4.98
CA TRP A 87 7.22 -3.27 5.22
C TRP A 87 7.60 -2.54 6.50
N ILE A 88 7.70 -1.22 6.42
CA ILE A 88 7.96 -0.31 7.54
C ILE A 88 6.64 0.38 7.89
N ARG A 89 6.22 0.37 9.16
CA ARG A 89 5.08 1.20 9.61
C ARG A 89 5.53 2.66 9.59
N VAL A 90 4.79 3.53 8.89
CA VAL A 90 5.14 4.96 8.73
C VAL A 90 4.30 5.90 9.59
N ASN A 91 3.23 5.39 10.19
CA ASN A 91 2.55 6.07 11.30
C ASN A 91 2.97 5.46 12.65
N ASP A 92 2.71 6.16 13.74
CA ASP A 92 2.95 5.69 15.11
C ASP A 92 1.66 5.71 15.95
N ASP A 93 1.77 5.38 17.22
CA ASP A 93 0.63 5.26 18.15
C ASP A 93 0.05 6.63 18.58
N GLN A 94 0.77 7.73 18.34
CA GLN A 94 0.24 9.09 18.51
C GLN A 94 -0.42 9.61 17.22
N HIS A 95 -0.11 9.00 16.07
CA HIS A 95 -0.62 9.35 14.75
C HIS A 95 -1.51 8.25 14.16
N GLU A 96 -2.53 7.82 14.91
CA GLU A 96 -3.43 6.76 14.47
C GLU A 96 -4.69 7.24 13.76
N TYR A 97 -5.09 8.50 13.98
CA TYR A 97 -6.29 9.08 13.36
C TYR A 97 -7.55 8.21 13.54
N GLY A 98 -7.70 7.61 14.73
CA GLY A 98 -8.78 6.67 15.05
C GLY A 98 -8.69 5.32 14.34
N ARG A 99 -7.57 5.04 13.64
CA ARG A 99 -7.33 3.90 12.75
C ARG A 99 -8.42 3.73 11.69
N ARG A 100 -9.06 4.83 11.27
CA ARG A 100 -10.13 4.85 10.26
C ARG A 100 -9.62 5.28 8.87
N PHE A 101 -8.57 4.64 8.39
CA PHE A 101 -8.00 4.89 7.05
C PHE A 101 -8.91 4.37 5.93
N ARG A 102 -9.14 5.19 4.88
CA ARG A 102 -10.12 4.94 3.80
C ARG A 102 -9.55 4.96 2.39
N ALA A 103 -8.50 5.72 2.16
CA ALA A 103 -7.78 5.77 0.89
C ALA A 103 -6.34 6.16 1.17
N ILE A 104 -5.45 5.76 0.26
CA ILE A 104 -4.03 6.04 0.34
C ILE A 104 -3.54 6.46 -1.05
N ALA A 105 -2.69 7.47 -1.11
CA ALA A 105 -2.03 7.90 -2.32
C ALA A 105 -0.56 8.25 -2.05
N GLY A 106 0.38 7.65 -2.79
CA GLY A 106 1.79 8.04 -2.72
C GLY A 106 2.06 9.27 -3.61
N ASP A 107 3.03 10.12 -3.26
CA ASP A 107 3.46 11.20 -4.17
C ASP A 107 4.52 10.66 -5.15
N PRO A 108 4.29 10.70 -6.48
CA PRO A 108 5.28 10.27 -7.46
C PRO A 108 6.49 11.21 -7.57
N ARG A 109 6.45 12.41 -6.97
CA ARG A 109 7.47 13.46 -7.09
C ARG A 109 8.32 13.62 -5.83
N VAL A 110 7.80 13.23 -4.67
CA VAL A 110 8.48 13.37 -3.37
C VAL A 110 8.62 12.02 -2.68
N PHE A 111 9.86 11.58 -2.46
CA PHE A 111 10.12 10.27 -1.86
C PHE A 111 9.64 10.24 -0.41
N GLY A 112 8.88 9.20 -0.07
CA GLY A 112 8.37 9.00 1.28
C GLY A 112 7.07 9.74 1.60
N ARG A 113 6.61 10.66 0.74
CA ARG A 113 5.34 11.35 0.95
C ARG A 113 4.15 10.43 0.64
N VAL A 114 3.21 10.41 1.58
CA VAL A 114 1.93 9.70 1.44
C VAL A 114 0.77 10.56 1.92
N TYR A 115 -0.35 10.50 1.22
CA TYR A 115 -1.63 11.11 1.58
C TYR A 115 -2.59 10.01 2.02
N VAL A 116 -3.29 10.20 3.13
CA VAL A 116 -4.21 9.22 3.71
C VAL A 116 -5.54 9.88 4.05
N ALA A 117 -6.61 9.41 3.43
CA ALA A 117 -7.96 9.84 3.77
C ALA A 117 -8.45 9.07 5.00
N THR A 118 -9.12 9.77 5.92
CA THR A 118 -9.63 9.22 7.18
C THR A 118 -11.14 9.44 7.33
N ASP A 119 -11.84 8.59 8.07
CA ASP A 119 -13.21 8.89 8.50
C ASP A 119 -13.18 9.95 9.61
N GLY A 120 -13.50 11.20 9.27
CA GLY A 120 -13.74 12.26 10.26
C GLY A 120 -12.55 13.16 10.61
N ARG A 121 -11.35 12.94 10.04
CA ARG A 121 -10.20 13.88 10.20
C ARG A 121 -9.63 14.39 8.87
N GLY A 122 -10.39 14.26 7.79
CA GLY A 122 -9.98 14.73 6.46
C GLY A 122 -8.85 13.90 5.85
N VAL A 123 -8.05 14.55 5.01
CA VAL A 123 -6.85 13.97 4.40
C VAL A 123 -5.63 14.46 5.16
N VAL A 124 -4.85 13.53 5.70
CA VAL A 124 -3.55 13.81 6.32
C VAL A 124 -2.44 13.41 5.37
N TYR A 125 -1.25 14.00 5.53
CA TYR A 125 -0.06 13.56 4.83
C TYR A 125 1.09 13.33 5.80
N GLY A 126 2.03 12.47 5.42
CA GLY A 126 3.25 12.23 6.17
C GLY A 126 4.46 12.13 5.24
N GLU A 127 5.62 12.50 5.76
CA GLU A 127 6.92 12.44 5.08
C GLU A 127 7.99 11.98 6.10
N PRO A 128 9.12 11.39 5.65
CA PRO A 128 10.26 11.15 6.53
C PRO A 128 10.75 12.47 7.15
N ALA A 129 11.18 12.41 8.41
CA ALA A 129 11.78 13.54 9.14
C ALA A 129 13.12 13.98 8.53
#